data_AF-A0A7Y2GHI7-F1
#
_entry.id   AF-A0A7Y2GHI7-F1
#
_cell.length_a   1.000
_cell.length_b   1.000
_cell.length_c   1.000
_cell.angle_alpha   90.00
_cell.angle_beta   90.00
_cell.angle_gamma   90.00
#
_symmetry.space_group_name_H-M   'P 1'
#
loop_
_entity.id
_entity.type
_entity.pdbx_description
1 polymer ?
#
loop_
_entity_poly.entity_id
_entity_poly.type
_entity_poly.pdbx_seq_one_letter_code
_entity_poly.pdbx_strand_id
1 'polypeptide(L)'
;MDLAIDKILESDHREIDVILERLDEAFERGIVADIHFLTDYFWARLAMHIRAEHLHLFPAVLDAVGSKAGNAVSISRPTLAHAEEVLIILRSEHNFFMDELADVMKRLRRIVRLRDPVPAVGLPLIRTQIGRVVETLASHNAVEESEVYIWVEEMVSNAKKAKLKTEIARELKNIPPRFDSSNLQ
;
A
#
# COMPACT_ATOMS: atom_id res chain seq x y z
N MET A 1 1.85 -22.78 -8.32
CA MET A 1 2.02 -22.84 -6.85
C MET A 1 1.03 -21.84 -6.28
N ASP A 2 0.05 -22.29 -5.49
CA ASP A 2 -0.97 -21.39 -4.90
C ASP A 2 -0.30 -20.63 -3.74
N LEU A 3 0.06 -19.36 -3.95
CA LEU A 3 0.69 -18.53 -2.93
C LEU A 3 -0.32 -18.20 -1.82
N ALA A 4 0.13 -18.21 -0.56
CA ALA A 4 -0.67 -17.76 0.58
C ALA A 4 -0.94 -16.24 0.50
N ILE A 5 -1.94 -15.75 1.24
CA ILE A 5 -2.40 -14.34 1.09
C ILE A 5 -1.31 -13.38 1.56
N ASP A 6 -0.67 -13.69 2.69
CA ASP A 6 0.51 -13.01 3.20
C ASP A 6 1.59 -12.87 2.12
N LYS A 7 1.88 -13.95 1.37
CA LYS A 7 2.91 -13.91 0.31
C LYS A 7 2.54 -13.07 -0.90
N ILE A 8 1.26 -12.92 -1.19
CA ILE A 8 0.80 -12.02 -2.26
C ILE A 8 1.02 -10.56 -1.83
N LEU A 9 0.62 -10.21 -0.61
CA LEU A 9 0.70 -8.84 -0.10
C LEU A 9 2.13 -8.42 0.26
N GLU A 10 2.92 -9.29 0.90
CA GLU A 10 4.36 -9.08 1.10
C GLU A 10 5.11 -8.88 -0.24
N SER A 11 4.66 -9.57 -1.30
CA SER A 11 5.25 -9.36 -2.63
C SER A 11 4.90 -7.98 -3.18
N ASP A 12 3.70 -7.49 -2.89
CA ASP A 12 3.26 -6.15 -3.27
C ASP A 12 4.04 -5.07 -2.50
N HIS A 13 4.29 -5.27 -1.20
CA HIS A 13 5.17 -4.42 -0.39
C HIS A 13 6.56 -4.31 -1.02
N ARG A 14 7.16 -5.45 -1.38
CA ARG A 14 8.48 -5.46 -2.05
C ARG A 14 8.48 -4.72 -3.39
N GLU A 15 7.40 -4.81 -4.16
CA GLU A 15 7.28 -4.04 -5.40
C GLU A 15 7.20 -2.54 -5.13
N ILE A 16 6.50 -2.12 -4.07
CA ILE A 16 6.46 -0.73 -3.63
C ILE A 16 7.84 -0.25 -3.19
N ASP A 17 8.58 -1.05 -2.41
CA ASP A 17 9.94 -0.72 -1.98
C ASP A 17 10.88 -0.47 -3.16
N VAL A 18 10.81 -1.31 -4.20
CA VAL A 18 11.59 -1.13 -5.43
C VAL A 18 11.25 0.19 -6.14
N ILE A 19 9.98 0.63 -6.12
CA ILE A 19 9.60 1.94 -6.67
C ILE A 19 10.20 3.07 -5.84
N LEU A 20 10.18 2.94 -4.52
CA LEU A 20 10.73 3.93 -3.59
C LEU A 20 12.26 4.07 -3.72
N GLU A 21 12.98 2.96 -3.87
CA GLU A 21 14.43 2.98 -4.15
C GLU A 21 14.74 3.75 -5.43
N ARG A 22 14.02 3.45 -6.52
CA ARG A 22 14.18 4.16 -7.80
C ARG A 22 13.81 5.64 -7.69
N LEU A 23 12.82 5.97 -6.87
CA LEU A 23 12.41 7.35 -6.61
C LEU A 23 13.49 8.12 -5.87
N ASP A 24 14.15 7.50 -4.89
CA ASP A 24 15.29 8.11 -4.19
C ASP A 24 16.47 8.37 -5.14
N GLU A 25 16.81 7.40 -6.00
CA GLU A 25 17.82 7.61 -7.05
C GLU A 25 17.45 8.77 -7.98
N ALA A 26 16.17 8.91 -8.34
CA ALA A 26 15.70 10.01 -9.18
C ALA A 26 15.86 11.38 -8.48
N PHE A 27 15.66 11.44 -7.15
CA PHE A 27 15.96 12.63 -6.35
C PHE A 27 17.45 12.97 -6.36
N GLU A 28 18.33 11.98 -6.18
CA GLU A 28 19.79 12.19 -6.22
C GLU A 28 20.25 12.73 -7.58
N ARG A 29 19.66 12.24 -8.68
CA ARG A 29 19.96 12.75 -10.03
C ARG A 29 19.29 14.10 -10.34
N GLY A 30 18.32 14.54 -9.55
CA GLY A 30 17.57 15.78 -9.76
C GLY A 30 16.71 15.79 -11.03
N ILE A 31 16.37 14.63 -11.59
CA ILE A 31 15.60 14.54 -12.84
C ILE A 31 14.10 14.63 -12.51
N VAL A 32 13.55 15.85 -12.59
CA VAL A 32 12.14 16.14 -12.22
C VAL A 32 11.13 15.27 -12.97
N ALA A 33 11.39 14.94 -14.24
CA ALA A 33 10.51 14.08 -15.03
C ALA A 33 10.42 12.67 -14.44
N ASP A 34 11.55 12.08 -14.06
CA ASP A 34 11.63 10.76 -13.42
C ASP A 34 10.94 10.78 -12.05
N ILE A 35 11.22 11.82 -11.24
CA ILE A 35 10.59 11.99 -9.92
C ILE A 35 9.07 12.06 -10.06
N HIS A 36 8.56 12.86 -11.00
CA HIS A 36 7.12 12.97 -11.26
C HIS A 36 6.52 11.65 -11.73
N PHE A 37 7.18 10.95 -12.65
CA PHE A 37 6.71 9.66 -13.15
C PHE A 37 6.66 8.59 -12.05
N LEU A 38 7.76 8.43 -11.30
CA LEU A 38 7.87 7.45 -10.23
C LEU A 38 6.93 7.76 -9.07
N THR A 39 6.69 9.03 -8.76
CA THR A 39 5.70 9.42 -7.75
C THR A 39 4.26 9.09 -8.21
N ASP A 40 3.92 9.34 -9.48
CA ASP A 40 2.61 8.95 -10.02
C ASP A 40 2.44 7.42 -10.01
N TYR A 41 3.51 6.68 -10.32
CA TYR A 41 3.48 5.22 -10.31
C TYR A 41 3.34 4.66 -8.89
N PHE A 42 4.14 5.16 -7.94
CA PHE A 42 4.03 4.82 -6.52
C PHE A 42 2.62 5.07 -6.01
N TRP A 43 2.06 6.25 -6.28
CA TRP A 43 0.71 6.60 -5.85
C TRP A 43 -0.35 5.66 -6.42
N ALA A 44 -0.24 5.32 -7.71
CA ALA A 44 -1.17 4.39 -8.34
C ALA A 44 -1.04 2.96 -7.80
N ARG A 45 0.18 2.48 -7.53
CA ARG A 45 0.44 1.15 -6.96
C ARG A 45 -0.13 1.05 -5.55
N LEU A 46 0.20 2.01 -4.70
CA LEU A 46 -0.30 2.09 -3.33
C LEU A 46 -1.83 2.21 -3.29
N ALA A 47 -2.44 2.97 -4.20
CA ALA A 47 -3.90 3.06 -4.26
C ALA A 47 -4.57 1.70 -4.57
N MET A 48 -3.96 0.86 -5.41
CA MET A 48 -4.49 -0.49 -5.69
C MET A 48 -4.28 -1.45 -4.53
N HIS A 49 -3.15 -1.33 -3.83
CA HIS A 49 -2.87 -2.03 -2.58
C HIS A 49 -3.95 -1.73 -1.53
N ILE A 50 -4.09 -0.46 -1.15
CA ILE A 50 -5.09 0.02 -0.19
C ILE A 50 -6.51 -0.43 -0.58
N ARG A 51 -6.83 -0.37 -1.88
CA ARG A 51 -8.13 -0.81 -2.38
C ARG A 51 -8.38 -2.29 -2.14
N ALA A 52 -7.38 -3.14 -2.40
CA ALA A 52 -7.48 -4.58 -2.16
C ALA A 52 -7.80 -4.86 -0.68
N GLU A 53 -7.20 -4.08 0.22
CA GLU A 53 -7.36 -4.27 1.66
C GLU A 53 -8.71 -3.80 2.16
N HIS A 54 -9.11 -2.59 1.81
CA HIS A 54 -10.39 -2.03 2.22
C HIS A 54 -11.57 -2.83 1.70
N LEU A 55 -11.50 -3.34 0.46
CA LEU A 55 -12.61 -4.06 -0.16
C LEU A 55 -12.65 -5.54 0.24
N HIS A 56 -11.51 -6.17 0.50
CA HIS A 56 -11.44 -7.62 0.64
C HIS A 56 -10.78 -8.06 1.95
N LEU A 57 -9.56 -7.61 2.23
CA LEU A 57 -8.79 -8.08 3.39
C LEU A 57 -9.46 -7.70 4.73
N PHE A 58 -9.69 -6.40 4.95
CA PHE A 58 -10.22 -5.89 6.21
C PHE A 58 -11.63 -6.40 6.51
N PRO A 59 -12.58 -6.46 5.54
CA PRO A 59 -13.87 -7.11 5.77
C PRO A 59 -13.72 -8.59 6.14
N ALA A 60 -12.82 -9.33 5.49
CA ALA A 60 -12.62 -10.75 5.79
C ALA A 60 -12.07 -10.98 7.20
N VAL A 61 -11.18 -10.09 7.69
CA VAL A 61 -10.69 -10.09 9.07
C VAL A 61 -11.85 -9.89 10.04
N LEU A 62 -12.64 -8.82 9.88
CA LEU A 62 -13.75 -8.52 10.79
C LEU A 62 -14.79 -9.64 10.81
N ASP A 63 -15.15 -10.18 9.65
CA ASP A 63 -16.05 -11.33 9.54
C ASP A 63 -15.50 -12.55 10.28
N ALA A 64 -14.20 -12.83 10.14
CA ALA A 64 -13.56 -13.95 10.80
C ALA A 64 -13.50 -13.75 12.32
N VAL A 65 -13.19 -12.55 12.80
CA VAL A 65 -13.12 -12.23 14.23
C VAL A 65 -14.51 -12.27 14.87
N GLY A 66 -15.54 -11.71 14.21
CA GLY A 66 -16.92 -11.69 14.72
C GLY A 66 -17.64 -13.04 14.65
N SER A 67 -17.19 -13.97 13.80
CA SER A 67 -17.82 -15.29 13.66
C SER A 67 -17.58 -16.18 14.88
N LYS A 68 -18.65 -16.49 15.64
CA LYS A 68 -18.63 -17.43 16.78
C LYS A 68 -18.35 -18.90 16.39
N ALA A 69 -18.27 -19.21 15.10
CA ALA A 69 -18.18 -20.59 14.57
C ALA A 69 -16.75 -21.18 14.56
N GLY A 70 -15.75 -20.50 15.12
CA GLY A 70 -14.36 -20.98 15.14
C GLY A 70 -14.11 -21.99 16.25
N ASN A 71 -14.14 -23.29 15.94
CA ASN A 71 -13.80 -24.41 16.84
C ASN A 71 -12.28 -24.61 17.08
N ALA A 72 -11.45 -23.59 16.89
CA ALA A 72 -10.01 -23.70 17.13
C ALA A 72 -9.61 -22.82 18.31
N VAL A 73 -9.22 -23.48 19.40
CA VAL A 73 -8.54 -22.89 20.55
C VAL A 73 -7.11 -22.55 20.11
N SER A 74 -6.92 -21.44 19.39
CA SER A 74 -5.60 -20.83 19.21
C SER A 74 -5.47 -19.67 20.20
N ILE A 75 -4.30 -19.56 20.82
CA ILE A 75 -3.98 -18.61 21.90
C ILE A 75 -3.86 -17.15 21.37
N SER A 76 -3.90 -16.96 20.05
CA SER A 76 -3.59 -15.70 19.33
C SER A 76 -4.79 -15.01 18.67
N ARG A 77 -6.04 -15.44 18.91
CA ARG A 77 -7.20 -14.78 18.26
C ARG A 77 -7.43 -13.38 18.85
N PRO A 78 -7.39 -12.30 18.06
CA PRO A 78 -7.66 -10.97 18.55
C PRO A 78 -9.13 -10.86 18.99
N THR A 79 -9.40 -9.96 19.94
CA THR A 79 -10.78 -9.56 20.21
C THR A 79 -11.32 -8.74 19.05
N LEU A 80 -12.65 -8.70 18.88
CA LEU A 80 -13.27 -7.84 17.85
C LEU A 80 -12.88 -6.36 18.03
N ALA A 81 -12.89 -5.88 19.27
CA ALA A 81 -12.50 -4.51 19.59
C ALA A 81 -11.04 -4.21 19.19
N HIS A 82 -10.11 -5.15 19.44
CA HIS A 82 -8.71 -5.01 19.04
C HIS A 82 -8.56 -4.98 17.51
N ALA A 83 -9.21 -5.90 16.80
CA ALA A 83 -9.18 -5.91 15.34
C ALA A 83 -9.78 -4.61 14.76
N GLU A 84 -10.88 -4.10 15.33
CA GLU A 84 -11.47 -2.83 14.92
C GLU A 84 -10.52 -1.64 15.16
N GLU A 85 -9.86 -1.59 16.31
CA GLU A 85 -8.88 -0.55 16.66
C GLU A 85 -7.71 -0.53 15.67
N VAL A 86 -7.08 -1.68 15.43
CA VAL A 86 -5.98 -1.82 14.46
C VAL A 86 -6.43 -1.38 13.07
N LEU A 87 -7.58 -1.86 12.59
CA LEU A 87 -8.08 -1.50 11.26
C LEU A 87 -8.48 -0.02 11.15
N ILE A 88 -8.88 0.65 12.23
CA ILE A 88 -9.12 2.10 12.24
C ILE A 88 -7.81 2.87 12.04
N ILE A 89 -6.74 2.45 12.73
CA ILE A 89 -5.42 3.06 12.60
C ILE A 89 -4.91 2.92 11.16
N LEU A 90 -4.90 1.69 10.62
CA LEU A 90 -4.45 1.41 9.25
C LEU A 90 -5.24 2.22 8.21
N ARG A 91 -6.57 2.33 8.37
CA ARG A 91 -7.40 3.18 7.49
C ARG A 91 -7.08 4.66 7.61
N SER A 92 -6.73 5.14 8.80
CA SER A 92 -6.33 6.54 9.00
C SER A 92 -4.99 6.82 8.30
N GLU A 93 -4.04 5.89 8.38
CA GLU A 93 -2.76 5.96 7.68
C GLU A 93 -2.96 5.92 6.15
N HIS A 94 -3.87 5.09 5.65
CA HIS A 94 -4.28 5.09 4.24
C HIS A 94 -4.76 6.45 3.76
N ASN A 95 -5.57 7.15 4.56
CA ASN A 95 -6.01 8.52 4.21
C ASN A 95 -4.81 9.48 4.18
N PHE A 96 -3.94 9.39 5.18
CA PHE A 96 -2.71 10.20 5.24
C PHE A 96 -1.82 10.00 4.01
N PHE A 97 -1.57 8.75 3.58
CA PHE A 97 -0.78 8.46 2.38
C PHE A 97 -1.38 9.12 1.14
N MET A 98 -2.70 8.96 0.95
CA MET A 98 -3.39 9.46 -0.23
C MET A 98 -3.43 10.98 -0.28
N ASP A 99 -3.60 11.65 0.86
CA ASP A 99 -3.60 13.12 0.95
C ASP A 99 -2.21 13.71 0.70
N GLU A 100 -1.17 13.16 1.34
CA GLU A 100 0.21 13.61 1.17
C GLU A 100 0.67 13.42 -0.28
N LEU A 101 0.42 12.25 -0.88
CA LEU A 101 0.80 11.97 -2.26
C LEU A 101 0.01 12.83 -3.27
N ALA A 102 -1.27 13.09 -3.02
CA ALA A 102 -2.05 14.00 -3.85
C ALA A 102 -1.44 15.40 -3.88
N ASP A 103 -0.98 15.90 -2.73
CA ASP A 103 -0.35 17.21 -2.60
C ASP A 103 1.04 17.26 -3.24
N VAL A 104 1.86 16.22 -3.05
CA VAL A 104 3.14 16.06 -3.76
C VAL A 104 2.91 16.11 -5.28
N MET A 105 1.93 15.35 -5.78
CA MET A 105 1.62 15.30 -7.21
C MET A 105 1.14 16.63 -7.76
N LYS A 106 0.35 17.41 -7.00
CA LYS A 106 0.00 18.79 -7.40
C LYS A 106 1.25 19.66 -7.56
N ARG A 107 2.21 19.55 -6.64
CA ARG A 107 3.48 20.33 -6.69
C ARG A 107 4.35 19.91 -7.87
N LEU A 108 4.57 18.61 -8.06
CA LEU A 108 5.36 18.09 -9.18
C LEU A 108 4.76 18.47 -10.54
N ARG A 109 3.43 18.33 -10.71
CA ARG A 109 2.75 18.77 -11.95
C ARG A 109 2.96 20.26 -12.24
N ARG A 110 2.97 21.11 -11.21
CA ARG A 110 3.23 22.56 -11.37
C ARG A 110 4.66 22.80 -11.86
N ILE A 111 5.65 22.13 -11.27
CA ILE A 111 7.06 22.25 -11.66
C ILE A 111 7.24 21.81 -13.13
N VAL A 112 6.71 20.64 -13.49
CA VAL A 112 6.81 20.10 -14.86
C VAL A 112 6.16 21.03 -15.88
N ARG A 113 4.97 21.58 -15.58
CA ARG A 113 4.21 22.43 -16.51
C ARG A 113 4.85 23.78 -16.77
N LEU A 114 5.37 24.42 -15.73
CA LEU A 114 5.88 25.79 -15.86
C LEU A 114 7.23 25.84 -16.61
N ARG A 115 7.94 24.70 -16.74
CA ARG A 115 9.36 24.67 -17.14
C ARG A 115 10.21 25.69 -16.35
N ASP A 116 9.68 26.14 -15.22
CA ASP A 116 10.35 27.11 -14.36
C ASP A 116 11.61 26.43 -13.81
N PRO A 117 12.70 27.18 -13.63
CA PRO A 117 13.78 26.71 -12.77
C PRO A 117 13.14 26.25 -11.46
N VAL A 118 13.33 24.98 -11.09
CA VAL A 118 12.86 24.49 -9.80
C VAL A 118 13.42 25.44 -8.75
N PRO A 119 12.58 26.09 -7.92
CA PRO A 119 13.10 26.86 -6.80
C PRO A 119 14.04 25.95 -6.01
N ALA A 120 15.20 26.45 -5.57
CA ALA A 120 16.20 25.63 -4.86
C ALA A 120 15.63 24.84 -3.65
N VAL A 121 14.48 25.28 -3.14
CA VAL A 121 13.75 24.68 -2.01
C VAL A 121 12.62 23.70 -2.40
N GLY A 122 12.24 23.62 -3.67
CA GLY A 122 11.06 22.89 -4.14
C GLY A 122 11.20 21.37 -4.06
N LEU A 123 12.27 20.82 -4.62
CA LEU A 123 12.52 19.37 -4.58
C LEU A 123 12.88 18.86 -3.17
N PRO A 124 13.70 19.55 -2.36
CA PRO A 124 13.93 19.14 -0.98
C PRO A 124 12.65 19.01 -0.16
N LEU A 125 11.71 19.96 -0.29
CA LEU A 125 10.42 19.89 0.40
C LEU A 125 9.59 18.67 -0.04
N ILE A 126 9.56 18.39 -1.34
CA ILE A 126 8.87 17.22 -1.90
C ILE A 126 9.52 15.92 -1.37
N ARG A 127 10.85 15.84 -1.34
CA ARG A 127 11.57 14.68 -0.81
C ARG A 127 11.28 14.48 0.68
N THR A 128 11.29 15.54 1.48
CA THR A 128 10.90 15.46 2.90
C THR A 128 9.46 14.97 3.07
N GLN A 129 8.55 15.43 2.20
CA GLN A 129 7.14 15.03 2.26
C GLN A 129 6.97 13.54 1.94
N ILE A 130 7.61 13.05 0.88
CA ILE A 130 7.64 11.61 0.53
C ILE A 130 8.31 10.80 1.66
N GLY A 131 9.38 11.32 2.26
CA GLY A 131 10.08 10.66 3.36
C GLY A 131 9.16 10.36 4.56
N ARG A 132 8.22 11.25 4.89
CA ARG A 132 7.20 10.98 5.92
C ARG A 132 6.27 9.84 5.53
N VAL A 133 5.84 9.79 4.27
CA VAL A 133 5.00 8.69 3.75
C VAL A 133 5.76 7.37 3.88
N VAL A 134 7.04 7.34 3.49
CA VAL A 134 7.88 6.13 3.58
C VAL A 134 8.05 5.67 5.04
N GLU A 135 8.33 6.59 5.96
CA GLU A 135 8.50 6.26 7.38
C GLU A 135 7.21 5.68 7.97
N THR A 136 6.06 6.30 7.71
CA THR A 136 4.77 5.79 8.18
C THR A 136 4.37 4.48 7.49
N LEU A 137 4.69 4.31 6.21
CA LEU A 137 4.44 3.07 5.48
C LEU A 137 5.23 1.89 6.07
N ALA A 138 6.46 2.11 6.52
CA ALA A 138 7.25 1.05 7.15
C ALA A 138 6.61 0.55 8.46
N SER A 139 6.12 1.45 9.32
CA SER A 139 5.40 1.06 10.54
C SER A 139 4.05 0.42 10.22
N HIS A 140 3.35 0.91 9.20
CA HIS A 140 2.09 0.37 8.71
C HIS A 140 2.25 -1.09 8.27
N ASN A 141 3.17 -1.37 7.34
CA ASN A 141 3.44 -2.71 6.83
C ASN A 141 3.82 -3.67 7.96
N ALA A 142 4.56 -3.21 8.97
CA ALA A 142 4.93 -4.03 10.12
C ALA A 142 3.71 -4.50 10.92
N VAL A 143 2.71 -3.62 11.13
CA VAL A 143 1.46 -3.99 11.81
C VAL A 143 0.64 -4.96 10.96
N GLU A 144 0.55 -4.72 9.65
CA GLU A 144 -0.18 -5.62 8.77
C GLU A 144 0.41 -7.03 8.73
N GLU A 145 1.72 -7.13 8.57
CA GLU A 145 2.44 -8.40 8.47
C GLU A 145 2.43 -9.16 9.81
N SER A 146 2.58 -8.45 10.93
CA SER A 146 2.63 -9.08 12.26
C SER A 146 1.26 -9.37 12.88
N GLU A 147 0.19 -8.76 12.37
CA GLU A 147 -1.17 -8.94 12.92
C GLU A 147 -2.16 -9.36 11.84
N VAL A 148 -2.47 -8.46 10.90
CA VAL A 148 -3.60 -8.62 9.96
C VAL A 148 -3.44 -9.87 9.10
N TYR A 149 -2.25 -10.12 8.55
CA TYR A 149 -2.01 -11.27 7.68
C TYR A 149 -2.07 -12.58 8.46
N ILE A 150 -1.58 -12.58 9.70
CA ILE A 150 -1.68 -13.74 10.61
C ILE A 150 -3.14 -14.05 10.92
N TRP A 151 -3.96 -13.05 11.22
CA TRP A 151 -5.38 -13.26 11.50
C TRP A 151 -6.12 -13.87 10.32
N VAL A 152 -5.83 -13.43 9.10
CA VAL A 152 -6.41 -14.01 7.89
C VAL A 152 -5.99 -15.47 7.74
N GLU A 153 -4.72 -15.77 7.94
CA GLU A 153 -4.19 -17.12 7.80
C GLU A 153 -4.68 -18.07 8.91
N GLU A 154 -4.92 -17.60 10.13
CA GLU A 154 -5.38 -18.46 11.22
C GLU A 154 -6.91 -18.61 11.27
N MET A 155 -7.67 -17.59 10.86
CA MET A 155 -9.10 -17.48 11.19
C MET A 155 -10.03 -17.64 9.99
N VAL A 156 -9.56 -17.36 8.77
CA VAL A 156 -10.38 -17.47 7.57
C VAL A 156 -10.36 -18.92 7.06
N SER A 157 -11.52 -19.49 6.74
CA SER A 157 -11.58 -20.86 6.22
C SER A 157 -10.90 -20.98 4.86
N ASN A 158 -10.33 -22.14 4.54
CA ASN A 158 -9.62 -22.37 3.27
C ASN A 158 -10.45 -22.01 2.02
N ALA A 159 -11.75 -22.30 2.02
CA ALA A 159 -12.65 -21.93 0.92
C ALA A 159 -12.79 -20.40 0.77
N LYS A 160 -12.90 -19.67 1.89
CA LYS A 160 -12.93 -18.20 1.89
C LYS A 160 -11.56 -17.62 1.49
N LYS A 161 -10.45 -18.21 1.94
CA LYS A 161 -9.10 -17.80 1.55
C LYS A 161 -8.88 -17.88 0.04
N ALA A 162 -9.30 -18.98 -0.62
CA ALA A 162 -9.14 -19.13 -2.06
C ALA A 162 -9.87 -18.02 -2.85
N LYS A 163 -11.09 -17.67 -2.40
CA LYS A 163 -11.83 -16.53 -2.97
C LYS A 163 -11.11 -15.21 -2.70
N LEU A 164 -10.69 -14.98 -1.45
CA LEU A 164 -10.00 -13.76 -1.02
C LEU A 164 -8.70 -13.51 -1.81
N LYS A 165 -7.88 -14.55 -2.03
CA LYS A 165 -6.69 -14.49 -2.89
C LYS A 165 -7.01 -13.99 -4.28
N THR A 166 -8.07 -14.53 -4.89
CA THR A 166 -8.48 -14.18 -6.26
C THR A 166 -8.91 -12.72 -6.34
N GLU A 167 -9.66 -12.25 -5.34
CA GLU A 167 -10.14 -10.87 -5.27
C GLU A 167 -9.00 -9.88 -5.04
N ILE A 168 -8.11 -10.14 -4.06
CA ILE A 168 -6.92 -9.33 -3.81
C ILE A 168 -6.05 -9.25 -5.06
N ALA A 169 -5.70 -10.40 -5.65
CA ALA A 169 -4.84 -10.44 -6.84
C ALA A 169 -5.45 -9.69 -8.03
N ARG A 170 -6.79 -9.65 -8.14
CA ARG A 170 -7.47 -8.87 -9.18
C ARG A 170 -7.30 -7.37 -8.95
N GLU A 171 -7.51 -6.88 -7.73
CA GLU A 171 -7.34 -5.46 -7.43
C GLU A 171 -5.88 -5.03 -7.61
N LEU A 172 -4.92 -5.82 -7.13
CA LEU A 172 -3.49 -5.53 -7.30
C LEU A 172 -3.07 -5.48 -8.77
N LYS A 173 -3.70 -6.25 -9.66
CA LYS A 173 -3.42 -6.21 -11.11
C LYS A 173 -4.10 -5.05 -11.83
N ASN A 174 -5.01 -4.33 -11.18
CA ASN A 174 -5.81 -3.28 -11.79
C ASN A 174 -5.08 -1.91 -11.83
N ILE A 175 -3.77 -1.93 -12.09
CA ILE A 175 -2.98 -0.71 -12.22
C ILE A 175 -3.43 0.05 -13.49
N PRO A 176 -3.48 1.40 -13.48
CA PRO A 176 -3.81 2.16 -14.67
C PRO A 176 -2.94 1.79 -15.89
N PRO A 177 -3.52 1.66 -17.10
CA PRO A 177 -2.79 1.19 -18.30
C PRO A 177 -1.52 1.97 -18.67
N ARG A 178 -1.42 3.24 -18.23
CA ARG A 178 -0.22 4.07 -18.43
C ARG A 178 1.03 3.55 -17.73
N PHE A 179 0.89 2.59 -16.82
CA PHE A 179 1.99 1.95 -16.08
C PHE A 179 2.11 0.45 -16.38
N ASP A 180 1.42 -0.05 -17.40
CA ASP A 180 1.61 -1.43 -17.80
C ASP A 180 3.09 -1.66 -18.16
N SER A 181 3.63 -2.76 -17.65
CA SER A 181 5.02 -3.21 -17.77
C SER A 181 5.60 -3.20 -19.20
N SER A 182 4.72 -3.24 -20.21
CA SER A 182 5.05 -3.08 -21.63
C SER A 182 5.52 -1.66 -22.01
N ASN A 183 5.25 -0.65 -21.18
CA ASN A 183 5.60 0.76 -21.38
C ASN A 183 6.75 1.25 -20.48
N LEU A 184 7.33 0.36 -19.66
CA LEU A 184 8.38 0.67 -18.67
C LEU A 184 9.80 0.24 -19.11
N GLN A 185 9.97 -0.17 -20.37
CA GLN A 185 11.25 -0.55 -20.98
C GLN A 185 12.00 0.64 -21.58
#